data_AF-A0A062TZU5-F1
#
_entry.id   AF-A0A062TZU5-F1
#
_cell.length_a   1.000
_cell.length_b   1.000
_cell.length_c   1.000
_cell.angle_alpha   90.00
_cell.angle_beta   90.00
_cell.angle_gamma   90.00
#
_symmetry.space_group_name_H-M   'P 1'
#
loop_
_entity.id
_entity.type
_entity.pdbx_description
1 polymer ?
#
loop_
_entity_poly.entity_id
_entity_poly.type
_entity_poly.pdbx_seq_one_letter_code
_entity_poly.pdbx_strand_id
1 'polypeptide(L)'
;MIRTLCLGAALAVFAASPAAAQTRSDEVASCMISHSTEEDVAQMKQLMLLALQDRKDEATTALAGLMMQAGVSASSQCGVGFGEMTSPMFEAAMRQYGEHLGTIVMERAFTMMDLPMQ
;
A
#
# COMPACT_ATOMS: atom_id res chain seq x y z
N MET A 1 -34.28 42.41 -30.32
CA MET A 1 -34.74 41.62 -29.16
C MET A 1 -35.02 40.20 -29.62
N ILE A 2 -34.24 39.22 -29.14
CA ILE A 2 -34.63 37.84 -28.75
C ILE A 2 -33.31 37.08 -28.59
N ARG A 3 -32.97 36.83 -27.33
CA ARG A 3 -31.84 36.02 -26.88
C ARG A 3 -32.29 34.56 -26.87
N THR A 4 -31.68 33.72 -27.69
CA THR A 4 -31.83 32.26 -27.58
C THR A 4 -30.57 31.71 -26.93
N LEU A 5 -30.58 31.71 -25.60
CA LEU A 5 -29.82 30.78 -24.77
C LEU A 5 -30.39 29.39 -25.01
N CYS A 6 -29.55 28.38 -25.20
CA CYS A 6 -29.79 27.06 -24.61
C CYS A 6 -28.53 26.18 -24.66
N LEU A 7 -28.03 25.95 -23.44
CA LEU A 7 -27.47 24.70 -22.93
C LEU A 7 -26.18 24.17 -23.57
N GLY A 8 -25.06 24.64 -23.00
CA GLY A 8 -23.86 23.82 -22.87
C GLY A 8 -24.17 22.61 -21.98
N ALA A 9 -24.29 21.43 -22.60
CA ALA A 9 -24.22 20.17 -21.90
C ALA A 9 -22.76 19.94 -21.48
N ALA A 10 -22.38 20.47 -20.32
CA ALA A 10 -21.17 20.04 -19.64
C ALA A 10 -21.41 18.60 -19.16
N LEU A 11 -20.93 17.64 -19.94
CA LEU A 11 -20.70 16.28 -19.47
C LEU A 11 -19.71 16.37 -18.31
N ALA A 12 -20.23 16.38 -17.08
CA ALA A 12 -19.45 16.19 -15.87
C ALA A 12 -18.93 14.75 -15.91
N VAL A 13 -17.81 14.54 -16.59
CA VAL A 13 -16.98 13.36 -16.39
C VAL A 13 -16.54 13.45 -14.93
N PHE A 14 -17.04 12.55 -14.08
CA PHE A 14 -16.53 12.32 -12.74
C PHE A 14 -15.08 11.82 -12.85
N ALA A 15 -14.16 12.74 -13.12
CA ALA A 15 -12.76 12.52 -12.84
C ALA A 15 -12.65 12.54 -11.32
N ALA A 16 -12.51 11.36 -10.69
CA ALA A 16 -12.06 11.27 -9.32
C ALA A 16 -10.76 12.09 -9.23
N SER A 17 -10.80 13.23 -8.54
CA SER A 17 -9.66 14.12 -8.44
C SER A 17 -8.47 13.32 -7.91
N PRO A 18 -7.28 13.37 -8.55
CA PRO A 18 -6.12 12.59 -8.11
C PRO A 18 -5.73 12.87 -6.65
N ALA A 19 -6.05 14.07 -6.14
CA ALA A 19 -5.89 14.42 -4.73
C ALA A 19 -6.73 13.54 -3.78
N ALA A 20 -7.97 13.19 -4.14
CA ALA A 20 -8.83 12.36 -3.29
C ALA A 20 -8.36 10.90 -3.27
N ALA A 21 -7.83 10.39 -4.40
CA ALA A 21 -7.27 9.06 -4.47
C ALA A 21 -5.98 8.93 -3.63
N GLN A 22 -5.13 9.96 -3.62
CA GLN A 22 -3.93 10.01 -2.77
C GLN A 22 -4.30 10.06 -1.27
N THR A 23 -5.27 10.88 -0.88
CA THR A 23 -5.75 10.91 0.51
C THR A 23 -6.28 9.55 0.94
N ARG A 24 -7.04 8.87 0.07
CA ARG A 24 -7.55 7.52 0.36
C ARG A 24 -6.43 6.48 0.49
N SER A 25 -5.40 6.53 -0.35
CA SER A 25 -4.27 5.60 -0.23
C SER A 25 -3.52 5.79 1.09
N ASP A 26 -3.34 7.04 1.53
CA ASP A 26 -2.65 7.35 2.78
C ASP A 26 -3.46 6.88 3.99
N GLU A 27 -4.79 7.05 3.98
CA GLU A 27 -5.69 6.53 5.00
C GLU A 27 -5.61 5.00 5.11
N VAL A 28 -5.67 4.30 3.97
CA VAL A 28 -5.61 2.84 3.93
C VAL A 28 -4.24 2.36 4.42
N ALA A 29 -3.15 2.97 3.95
CA ALA A 29 -1.79 2.64 4.41
C ALA A 29 -1.65 2.83 5.91
N SER A 30 -2.06 3.98 6.45
CA SER A 30 -1.99 4.27 7.88
C SER A 30 -2.80 3.26 8.69
N CYS A 31 -3.99 2.88 8.22
CA CYS A 31 -4.79 1.85 8.86
C CYS A 31 -4.06 0.50 8.86
N MET A 32 -3.56 0.06 7.71
CA MET A 32 -2.84 -1.23 7.60
C MET A 32 -1.61 -1.26 8.49
N ILE A 33 -0.84 -0.16 8.55
CA ILE A 33 0.31 0.00 9.46
C ILE A 33 -0.13 -0.16 10.92
N SER A 34 -1.22 0.49 11.34
CA SER A 34 -1.71 0.39 12.71
C SER A 34 -2.19 -1.02 13.10
N HIS A 35 -2.54 -1.84 12.11
CA HIS A 35 -2.95 -3.23 12.25
C HIS A 35 -1.86 -4.23 11.86
N SER A 36 -0.63 -3.76 11.60
CA SER A 36 0.49 -4.63 11.28
C SER A 36 0.87 -5.51 12.46
N THR A 37 1.32 -6.71 12.16
CA THR A 37 1.68 -7.73 13.14
C THR A 37 3.16 -8.10 13.02
N GLU A 38 3.69 -8.77 14.05
CA GLU A 38 5.04 -9.35 13.97
C GLU A 38 5.19 -10.38 12.84
N GLU A 39 4.09 -11.02 12.43
CA GLU A 39 4.08 -11.92 11.27
C GLU A 39 4.32 -11.16 9.97
N ASP A 40 3.70 -9.98 9.79
CA ASP A 40 3.94 -9.13 8.62
C ASP A 40 5.41 -8.70 8.53
N VAL A 41 6.01 -8.32 9.67
CA VAL A 41 7.43 -7.95 9.75
C VAL A 41 8.33 -9.16 9.46
N ALA A 42 7.99 -10.35 9.95
CA ALA A 42 8.74 -11.57 9.69
C ALA A 42 8.69 -11.97 8.20
N GLN A 43 7.52 -11.85 7.56
CA GLN A 43 7.35 -12.09 6.13
C GLN A 43 8.13 -11.07 5.30
N MET A 44 8.09 -9.78 5.66
CA MET A 44 8.91 -8.76 5.01
C MET A 44 10.40 -9.06 5.13
N LYS A 45 10.88 -9.46 6.32
CA LYS A 45 12.27 -9.87 6.52
C LYS A 45 12.64 -11.05 5.61
N GLN A 46 11.79 -12.07 5.54
CA GLN A 46 12.02 -13.23 4.68
C GLN A 46 12.08 -12.82 3.20
N LEU A 47 11.17 -11.97 2.76
CA LEU A 47 11.17 -11.41 1.41
C LEU A 47 12.50 -10.69 1.11
N MET A 48 12.94 -9.79 2.00
CA MET A 48 14.18 -9.06 1.84
C MET A 48 15.39 -9.99 1.79
N LEU A 49 15.45 -11.00 2.65
CA LEU A 49 16.55 -11.99 2.63
C LEU A 49 16.60 -12.77 1.32
N LEU A 50 15.45 -13.26 0.85
CA LEU A 50 15.37 -13.98 -0.43
C LEU A 50 15.77 -13.09 -1.61
N ALA A 51 15.33 -11.82 -1.62
CA ALA A 51 15.69 -10.85 -2.64
C ALA A 51 17.19 -10.53 -2.63
N LEU A 52 17.79 -10.33 -1.46
CA LEU A 52 19.22 -10.07 -1.30
C LEU A 52 20.11 -11.27 -1.67
N GLN A 53 19.53 -12.49 -1.68
CA GLN A 53 20.20 -13.72 -2.12
C GLN A 53 19.96 -14.05 -3.59
N ASP A 54 19.39 -13.13 -4.37
CA ASP A 54 19.03 -13.33 -5.79
C ASP A 54 18.05 -14.50 -6.03
N ARG A 55 17.29 -14.93 -5.00
CA ARG A 55 16.31 -16.03 -5.08
C ARG A 55 14.97 -15.52 -5.57
N LYS A 56 14.94 -15.05 -6.83
CA LYS A 56 13.79 -14.35 -7.44
C LYS A 56 12.46 -15.09 -7.31
N ASP A 57 12.41 -16.37 -7.63
CA ASP A 57 11.15 -17.12 -7.65
C ASP A 57 10.55 -17.24 -6.24
N GLU A 58 11.40 -17.51 -5.26
CA GLU A 58 11.00 -17.63 -3.86
C GLU A 58 10.65 -16.28 -3.25
N ALA A 59 11.40 -15.22 -3.59
CA ALA A 59 11.06 -13.86 -3.21
C ALA A 59 9.69 -13.46 -3.79
N THR A 60 9.38 -13.86 -5.02
CA THR A 60 8.08 -13.60 -5.65
C THR A 60 6.96 -14.34 -4.90
N THR A 61 7.18 -15.59 -4.49
CA THR A 61 6.22 -16.33 -3.65
C THR A 61 6.03 -15.68 -2.28
N ALA A 62 7.11 -15.26 -1.62
CA ALA A 62 7.03 -14.57 -0.34
C ALA A 62 6.28 -13.24 -0.45
N LEU A 63 6.54 -12.47 -1.52
CA LEU A 63 5.82 -11.23 -1.81
C LEU A 63 4.32 -11.48 -2.03
N ALA A 64 3.96 -12.52 -2.78
CA ALA A 64 2.56 -12.88 -2.99
C ALA A 64 1.85 -13.24 -1.68
N GLY A 65 2.52 -13.97 -0.78
CA GLY A 65 2.01 -14.28 0.56
C GLY A 65 1.76 -13.01 1.39
N LEU A 66 2.74 -12.11 1.44
CA LEU A 66 2.63 -10.84 2.13
C LEU A 66 1.49 -9.97 1.56
N MET A 67 1.37 -9.89 0.23
CA MET A 67 0.29 -9.15 -0.44
C MET A 67 -1.09 -9.74 -0.12
N MET A 68 -1.21 -11.06 -0.06
CA MET A 68 -2.47 -11.72 0.29
C MET A 68 -2.87 -11.40 1.73
N GLN A 69 -1.94 -11.52 2.68
CA GLN A 69 -2.18 -11.19 4.08
C GLN A 69 -2.55 -9.71 4.26
N ALA A 70 -1.79 -8.82 3.63
CA ALA A 70 -2.06 -7.39 3.61
C ALA A 70 -3.43 -7.06 2.99
N GLY A 71 -3.82 -7.75 1.90
CA GLY A 71 -5.14 -7.59 1.28
C GLY A 71 -6.30 -8.08 2.17
N VAL A 72 -6.10 -9.17 2.91
CA VAL A 72 -7.07 -9.63 3.93
C VAL A 72 -7.20 -8.59 5.04
N SER A 73 -6.09 -8.04 5.54
CA SER A 73 -6.12 -6.96 6.54
C SER A 73 -6.82 -5.71 6.01
N ALA A 74 -6.48 -5.28 4.79
CA ALA A 74 -7.06 -4.11 4.16
C ALA A 74 -8.59 -4.22 3.98
N SER A 75 -9.08 -5.40 3.58
CA SER A 75 -10.52 -5.62 3.39
C SER A 75 -11.30 -5.81 4.68
N SER A 76 -10.72 -6.53 5.65
CA SER A 76 -11.41 -6.83 6.90
C SER A 76 -11.35 -5.69 7.93
N GLN A 77 -10.27 -4.90 7.93
CA GLN A 77 -9.99 -3.91 8.97
C GLN A 77 -9.94 -2.46 8.43
N CYS A 78 -9.57 -2.26 7.17
CA CYS A 78 -9.37 -0.91 6.60
C CYS A 78 -10.40 -0.48 5.56
N GLY A 79 -11.48 -1.26 5.40
CA GLY A 79 -12.61 -0.91 4.55
C GLY A 79 -12.26 -0.81 3.06
N VAL A 80 -11.28 -1.58 2.59
CA VAL A 80 -10.95 -1.70 1.17
C VAL A 80 -11.87 -2.74 0.53
N GLY A 81 -12.69 -2.31 -0.42
CA GLY A 81 -13.53 -3.22 -1.19
C GLY A 81 -12.72 -4.07 -2.17
N PHE A 82 -13.27 -5.23 -2.57
CA PHE A 82 -12.64 -6.09 -3.59
C PHE A 82 -12.34 -5.37 -4.91
N GLY A 83 -13.22 -4.43 -5.32
CA GLY A 83 -13.01 -3.62 -6.52
C GLY A 83 -11.89 -2.57 -6.40
N GLU A 84 -11.46 -2.25 -5.17
CA GLU A 84 -10.37 -1.31 -4.91
C GLU A 84 -9.01 -2.00 -4.82
N MET A 85 -8.94 -3.31 -4.58
CA MET A 85 -7.68 -4.06 -4.42
C MET A 85 -6.80 -4.09 -5.67
N THR A 86 -7.37 -3.87 -6.85
CA THR A 86 -6.61 -3.77 -8.11
C THR A 86 -6.42 -2.33 -8.56
N SER A 87 -6.83 -1.37 -7.73
CA SER A 87 -6.76 0.05 -8.07
C SER A 87 -5.36 0.62 -7.80
N PRO A 88 -4.97 1.70 -8.52
CA PRO A 88 -3.74 2.43 -8.21
C PRO A 88 -3.70 3.00 -6.79
N MET A 89 -4.86 3.28 -6.18
CA MET A 89 -4.96 3.72 -4.79
C MET A 89 -4.45 2.63 -3.84
N PHE A 90 -4.87 1.38 -4.05
CA PHE A 90 -4.44 0.27 -3.22
C PHE A 90 -2.96 -0.09 -3.45
N GLU A 91 -2.48 0.00 -4.70
CA GLU A 91 -1.05 -0.17 -5.00
C GLU A 91 -0.18 0.85 -4.25
N ALA A 92 -0.59 2.13 -4.23
CA ALA A 92 0.08 3.17 -3.47
C ALA A 92 0.06 2.90 -1.95
N ALA A 93 -1.08 2.43 -1.42
CA ALA A 93 -1.19 2.09 -0.01
C ALA A 93 -0.29 0.90 0.38
N MET A 94 -0.29 -0.14 -0.45
CA MET A 94 0.57 -1.33 -0.28
C MET A 94 2.05 -1.00 -0.33
N ARG A 95 2.43 -0.03 -1.18
CA ARG A 95 3.80 0.46 -1.23
C ARG A 95 4.21 1.12 0.08
N GLN A 96 3.42 2.05 0.60
CA GLN A 96 3.69 2.70 1.89
C GLN A 96 3.74 1.69 3.04
N TYR A 97 2.82 0.74 3.05
CA TYR A 97 2.80 -0.37 4.01
C TYR A 97 4.09 -1.20 3.94
N GLY A 98 4.52 -1.58 2.73
CA GLY A 98 5.78 -2.31 2.51
C GLY A 98 7.02 -1.51 2.93
N GLU A 99 7.07 -0.22 2.60
CA GLU A 99 8.17 0.68 3.01
C GLU A 99 8.26 0.77 4.55
N HIS A 100 7.12 0.84 5.24
CA HIS A 100 7.07 0.82 6.69
C HIS A 100 7.61 -0.49 7.28
N LEU A 101 7.13 -1.64 6.81
CA LEU A 101 7.62 -2.95 7.25
C LEU A 101 9.13 -3.10 6.99
N GLY A 102 9.61 -2.69 5.82
CA GLY A 102 11.03 -2.73 5.46
C GLY A 102 11.89 -1.86 6.37
N THR A 103 11.38 -0.69 6.76
CA THR A 103 12.03 0.20 7.73
C THR A 103 12.19 -0.48 9.09
N ILE A 104 11.13 -1.10 9.61
CA ILE A 104 11.21 -1.85 10.88
C ILE A 104 12.27 -2.96 10.81
N VAL A 105 12.28 -3.74 9.73
CA VAL A 105 13.27 -4.81 9.55
C VAL A 105 14.70 -4.26 9.56
N MET A 106 14.92 -3.14 8.87
CA MET A 106 16.22 -2.49 8.78
C MET A 106 16.68 -1.90 10.13
N GLU A 107 15.80 -1.18 10.82
CA GLU A 107 16.08 -0.62 12.16
C GLU A 107 16.42 -1.73 13.17
N ARG A 108 15.70 -2.84 13.15
CA ARG A 108 15.99 -4.02 13.99
C ARG A 108 17.35 -4.64 13.63
N ALA A 109 17.70 -4.68 12.35
CA ALA A 109 19.00 -5.18 11.91
C ALA A 109 20.14 -4.27 12.41
N PHE A 110 20.01 -2.95 12.29
CA PHE A 110 21.00 -2.00 12.80
C PHE A 110 21.15 -2.06 14.32
N THR A 111 20.04 -2.20 15.05
CA THR A 111 20.04 -2.40 16.50
C THR A 111 20.81 -3.66 16.89
N MET A 112 20.66 -4.76 16.14
CA MET A 112 21.41 -6.00 16.39
C MET A 112 22.91 -5.92 16.09
N MET A 113 23.34 -4.97 15.26
CA MET A 113 24.74 -4.75 14.91
C MET A 113 25.43 -3.70 15.81
N ASP A 114 24.75 -3.23 16.86
CA ASP A 114 25.19 -2.13 17.72
C ASP A 114 25.57 -0.85 16.94
N LEU A 115 24.99 -0.67 15.75
CA LEU A 115 25.22 0.54 14.95
C LEU A 115 24.35 1.67 15.51
N PRO A 116 24.94 2.81 15.91
CA PRO A 116 24.17 3.93 16.41
C PRO A 116 23.35 4.53 15.26
N MET A 117 22.04 4.31 15.29
CA MET A 117 21.06 5.04 14.48
C MET A 117 20.75 6.34 15.22
N GLN A 118 21.52 7.40 14.93
CA GLN A 118 21.21 8.78 15.31
C GLN A 118 20.76 9.55 14.08
#